data_AF-A0A5J4UXG7-F1
#
_entry.id   AF-A0A5J4UXG7-F1
#
_cell.length_a   1.000
_cell.length_b   1.000
_cell.length_c   1.000
_cell.angle_alpha   90.00
_cell.angle_beta   90.00
_cell.angle_gamma   90.00
#
_symmetry.space_group_name_H-M   'P 1'
#
loop_
_entity.id
_entity.type
_entity.pdbx_description
1 polymer ?
#
loop_
_entity_poly.entity_id
_entity_poly.type
_entity_poly.pdbx_seq_one_letter_code
_entity_poly.pdbx_strand_id
1 'polypeptide(L)'
;MDKINERVIAEHNADPNTPIVPRAVPNGKERTYILIVEEVNEYEQHEEQQEDHITIRIRRINSKDLRLVKKERYRRESLLFVDNLPISMTINKKIKETLQQRQDVKIWSTHYRFPEDQLDFIIDIIQAVINTERAH
;
A
#
# COMPACT_ATOMS: atom_id res chain seq x y z
N MET A 1 -51.22 -12.86 1.22
CA MET A 1 -50.34 -13.88 1.82
C MET A 1 -49.83 -14.73 0.68
N ASP A 2 -48.57 -14.75 0.25
CA ASP A 2 -47.36 -14.02 0.59
C ASP A 2 -46.48 -14.09 -0.68
N LYS A 3 -46.01 -12.94 -1.18
CA LYS A 3 -45.00 -12.91 -2.25
C LYS A 3 -43.65 -13.03 -1.56
N ILE A 4 -43.04 -14.19 -1.68
CA ILE A 4 -41.78 -14.54 -1.04
C ILE A 4 -40.65 -13.81 -1.78
N ASN A 5 -39.83 -13.10 -1.02
CA ASN A 5 -38.68 -12.30 -1.46
C ASN A 5 -37.62 -13.14 -2.20
N GLU A 6 -37.37 -12.83 -3.47
CA GLU A 6 -36.19 -13.29 -4.20
C GLU A 6 -34.97 -12.42 -3.80
N ARG A 7 -34.16 -12.90 -2.87
CA ARG A 7 -32.82 -12.33 -2.60
C ARG A 7 -31.89 -12.82 -3.70
N VAL A 8 -31.55 -11.94 -4.63
CA VAL A 8 -30.45 -12.14 -5.58
C VAL A 8 -29.15 -12.19 -4.77
N ILE A 9 -28.64 -13.39 -4.52
CA ILE A 9 -27.27 -13.60 -4.03
C ILE A 9 -26.40 -13.79 -5.28
N ALA A 10 -25.73 -12.71 -5.71
CA ALA A 10 -24.66 -12.83 -6.68
C ALA A 10 -23.44 -13.39 -5.95
N GLU A 11 -23.26 -14.72 -6.00
CA GLU A 11 -22.08 -15.38 -5.47
C GLU A 11 -20.83 -15.05 -6.32
N HIS A 12 -19.85 -14.53 -5.61
CA HIS A 12 -18.55 -14.07 -6.09
C HIS A 12 -17.65 -15.29 -6.37
N ASN A 13 -17.85 -15.96 -7.50
CA ASN A 13 -16.91 -16.97 -8.00
C ASN A 13 -15.81 -16.29 -8.82
N ALA A 14 -14.93 -15.53 -8.16
CA ALA A 14 -13.71 -15.05 -8.81
C ALA A 14 -12.63 -16.12 -8.67
N ASP A 15 -12.17 -16.66 -9.80
CA ASP A 15 -11.04 -17.59 -9.85
C ASP A 15 -9.76 -16.91 -9.30
N PRO A 16 -9.05 -17.53 -8.35
CA PRO A 16 -7.90 -16.92 -7.68
C PRO A 16 -6.70 -16.65 -8.60
N ASN A 17 -6.70 -17.16 -9.83
CA ASN A 17 -5.66 -16.94 -10.84
C ASN A 17 -6.06 -15.91 -11.90
N THR A 18 -7.23 -15.27 -11.79
CA THR A 18 -7.62 -14.23 -12.75
C THR A 18 -6.72 -13.00 -12.59
N PRO A 19 -5.94 -12.59 -13.61
CA PRO A 19 -5.14 -11.38 -13.52
C PRO A 19 -6.07 -10.19 -13.31
N ILE A 20 -5.87 -9.45 -12.21
CA ILE A 20 -6.58 -8.19 -11.98
C ILE A 20 -6.11 -7.22 -13.06
N VAL A 21 -6.90 -7.10 -14.13
CA VAL A 21 -6.64 -6.14 -15.20
C VAL A 21 -6.73 -4.75 -14.56
N PRO A 22 -5.66 -3.93 -14.59
CA PRO A 22 -5.72 -2.58 -14.05
C PRO A 22 -6.86 -1.83 -14.75
N ARG A 23 -7.86 -1.37 -13.99
CA ARG A 23 -8.90 -0.50 -14.56
C ARG A 23 -8.19 0.70 -15.19
N ALA A 24 -8.34 0.86 -16.51
CA ALA A 24 -7.92 2.06 -17.21
C ALA A 24 -8.69 3.24 -16.60
N VAL A 25 -7.98 4.13 -15.93
CA VAL A 25 -8.59 5.33 -15.34
C VAL A 25 -8.85 6.32 -16.48
N PRO A 26 -10.07 6.86 -16.63
CA PRO A 26 -10.35 7.90 -17.61
C PRO A 26 -9.37 9.05 -17.48
N ASN A 27 -8.88 9.56 -18.61
CA ASN A 27 -7.97 10.70 -18.65
C ASN A 27 -8.60 11.88 -17.87
N GLY A 28 -7.94 12.32 -16.79
CA GLY A 28 -8.51 13.22 -15.78
C GLY A 28 -8.37 12.75 -14.32
N LYS A 29 -7.76 11.57 -14.10
CA LYS A 29 -7.14 11.02 -12.87
C LYS A 29 -7.68 11.63 -11.55
N GLU A 30 -8.77 11.08 -11.01
CA GLU A 30 -9.19 11.34 -9.63
C GLU A 30 -8.00 11.07 -8.67
N ARG A 31 -7.49 12.11 -8.01
CA ARG A 31 -6.30 12.06 -7.13
C ARG A 31 -6.73 11.98 -5.68
N THR A 32 -7.32 10.85 -5.31
CA THR A 32 -7.93 10.69 -3.99
C THR A 32 -7.11 9.80 -3.07
N TYR A 33 -6.04 9.16 -3.50
CA TYR A 33 -5.31 8.24 -2.64
C TYR A 33 -4.14 8.90 -1.91
N ILE A 34 -3.87 8.38 -0.71
CA ILE A 34 -2.73 8.69 0.12
C ILE A 34 -1.92 7.39 0.25
N LEU A 35 -0.62 7.45 -0.01
CA LEU A 35 0.33 6.40 0.33
C LEU A 35 1.00 6.74 1.66
N ILE A 36 1.05 5.74 2.53
CA ILE A 36 1.60 5.85 3.88
C ILE A 36 2.61 4.73 4.06
N VAL A 37 3.81 5.08 4.51
CA VAL A 37 4.81 4.13 5.01
C VAL A 37 4.95 4.36 6.50
N GLU A 38 4.73 3.32 7.28
CA GLU A 38 4.82 3.36 8.75
C GLU A 38 5.67 2.19 9.23
N GLU A 39 6.38 2.39 10.33
CA GLU A 39 7.04 1.30 11.04
C GLU A 39 6.01 0.42 11.74
N VAL A 40 6.24 -0.89 11.75
CA VAL A 40 5.38 -1.86 12.41
C VAL A 40 5.97 -2.24 13.77
N ASN A 41 5.24 -1.85 14.81
CA ASN A 41 5.64 -2.08 16.19
C ASN A 41 5.70 -3.58 16.54
N GLU A 42 6.59 -3.94 17.46
CA GLU A 42 7.03 -5.30 17.80
C GLU A 42 5.91 -6.31 18.13
N TYR A 43 4.72 -5.83 18.53
CA TYR A 43 3.57 -6.67 18.87
C TYR A 43 2.94 -7.41 17.67
N GLU A 44 3.20 -7.01 16.43
CA GLU A 44 2.79 -7.74 15.21
C GLU A 44 3.90 -8.67 14.67
N GLN A 45 5.08 -8.69 15.30
CA GLN A 45 6.27 -9.40 14.81
C GLN A 45 6.37 -10.81 15.44
N HIS A 46 5.55 -11.74 14.97
CA HIS A 46 5.65 -13.16 15.34
C HIS A 46 6.70 -13.89 14.47
N GLU A 47 7.99 -13.58 14.61
CA GLU A 47 9.09 -14.47 14.15
C GLU A 47 10.45 -13.84 14.49
N GLU A 48 11.22 -14.56 15.31
CA GLU A 48 12.65 -14.36 15.66
C GLU A 48 13.19 -12.96 15.37
N GLN A 49 13.22 -12.14 16.43
CA GLN A 49 13.89 -10.84 16.43
C GLN A 49 15.37 -11.05 16.10
N GLN A 50 15.74 -10.83 14.84
CA GLN A 50 17.08 -10.33 14.55
C GLN A 50 17.09 -8.88 15.05
N GLU A 51 17.91 -8.62 16.07
CA GLU A 51 17.99 -7.35 16.82
C GLU A 51 18.19 -6.12 15.92
N ASP A 52 18.63 -6.31 14.66
CA ASP A 52 18.95 -5.23 13.72
C ASP A 52 17.99 -5.15 12.50
N HIS A 53 16.76 -5.69 12.58
CA HIS A 53 15.82 -5.64 11.45
C HIS A 53 14.56 -4.85 11.78
N ILE A 54 14.21 -3.92 10.87
CA ILE A 54 12.97 -3.15 10.92
C ILE A 54 11.93 -3.76 9.99
N THR A 55 10.65 -3.64 10.37
CA THR A 55 9.53 -3.94 9.48
C THR A 55 8.73 -2.67 9.22
N ILE A 56 8.55 -2.31 7.95
CA ILE A 56 7.65 -1.22 7.54
C ILE A 56 6.41 -1.80 6.86
N ARG A 57 5.31 -1.06 6.95
CA ARG A 57 4.07 -1.32 6.22
C ARG A 57 3.78 -0.19 5.25
N ILE A 58 3.49 -0.57 4.00
CA ILE A 58 3.08 0.37 2.96
C ILE A 58 1.57 0.22 2.72
N ARG A 59 0.81 1.28 3.00
CA ARG A 59 -0.65 1.31 2.81
C ARG A 59 -1.06 2.36 1.78
N ARG A 60 -2.17 2.09 1.10
CA ARG A 60 -2.86 3.05 0.26
C ARG A 60 -4.27 3.26 0.79
N ILE A 61 -4.61 4.50 1.13
CA ILE A 61 -5.90 4.87 1.72
C ILE A 61 -6.56 5.92 0.85
N ASN A 62 -7.86 5.76 0.57
CA ASN A 62 -8.63 6.80 -0.07
C ASN A 62 -8.82 7.96 0.92
N SER A 63 -8.33 9.15 0.57
CA SER A 63 -8.45 10.38 1.36
C SER A 63 -9.90 10.74 1.69
N LYS A 64 -10.88 10.36 0.84
CA LYS A 64 -12.31 10.57 1.12
C LYS A 64 -12.81 9.76 2.31
N ASP A 65 -12.18 8.61 2.56
CA ASP A 65 -12.54 7.71 3.65
C ASP A 65 -11.80 8.08 4.95
N LEU A 66 -10.99 9.14 4.94
CA LEU A 66 -10.12 9.52 6.04
C LEU A 66 -10.52 10.87 6.65
N ARG A 67 -10.89 10.85 7.95
CA ARG A 67 -11.16 12.07 8.72
C ARG A 67 -9.91 12.95 8.81
N LEU A 68 -10.11 14.27 8.82
CA LEU A 68 -9.02 15.27 8.84
C LEU A 68 -8.01 15.03 9.98
N VAL A 69 -8.50 14.77 11.20
CA VAL A 69 -7.64 14.49 12.37
C VAL A 69 -6.73 13.28 12.13
N LYS A 70 -7.26 12.22 11.48
CA LYS A 70 -6.50 11.01 11.17
C LYS A 70 -5.51 11.24 10.03
N LYS A 71 -5.86 12.08 9.04
CA LYS A 71 -4.96 12.53 7.99
C LYS A 71 -3.76 13.28 8.56
N GLU A 72 -4.01 14.22 9.48
CA GLU A 72 -2.95 15.01 10.12
C GLU A 72 -2.07 14.16 11.05
N ARG A 73 -2.66 13.16 11.73
CA ARG A 73 -1.88 12.15 12.44
C ARG A 73 -0.91 11.44 11.51
N TYR A 74 -1.39 10.86 10.41
CA TYR A 74 -0.52 10.16 9.47
C TYR A 74 0.55 11.07 8.87
N ARG A 75 0.20 12.32 8.55
CA ARG A 75 1.19 13.28 8.04
C ARG A 75 2.35 13.50 9.01
N ARG A 76 2.11 13.48 10.32
CA ARG A 76 3.13 13.72 11.35
C ARG A 76 3.90 12.48 11.79
N GLU A 77 3.23 11.32 11.81
CA GLU A 77 3.77 10.10 12.43
C GLU A 77 4.30 9.08 11.42
N SER A 78 4.00 9.22 10.13
CA SER A 78 4.46 8.25 9.11
C SER A 78 5.90 8.52 8.69
N LEU A 79 6.66 7.46 8.41
CA LEU A 79 7.99 7.53 7.78
C LEU A 79 7.91 8.21 6.41
N LEU A 80 6.84 7.93 5.67
CA LEU A 80 6.55 8.63 4.43
C LEU A 80 5.04 8.84 4.26
N PHE A 81 4.65 10.07 3.93
CA PHE A 81 3.27 10.46 3.65
C PHE A 81 3.19 11.16 2.29
N VAL A 82 2.50 10.52 1.33
CA VAL A 82 2.28 11.10 0.00
C VAL A 82 0.79 11.14 -0.29
N ASP A 83 0.24 12.34 -0.42
CA ASP A 83 -1.16 12.54 -0.82
C ASP A 83 -1.29 12.86 -2.32
N ASN A 84 -2.55 13.00 -2.75
CA ASN A 84 -2.91 13.35 -4.12
C ASN A 84 -2.42 12.34 -5.16
N LEU A 85 -2.39 11.05 -4.81
CA LEU A 85 -2.04 9.98 -5.73
C LEU A 85 -3.23 9.54 -6.59
N PRO A 86 -2.98 9.20 -7.87
CA PRO A 86 -4.02 8.71 -8.77
C PRO A 86 -4.56 7.34 -8.34
N ILE A 87 -5.81 7.06 -8.72
CA ILE A 87 -6.44 5.75 -8.49
C ILE A 87 -5.68 4.61 -9.20
N SER A 88 -5.18 4.87 -10.42
CA SER A 88 -4.55 3.85 -11.27
C SER A 88 -3.30 3.27 -10.62
N MET A 89 -3.22 1.94 -10.61
CA MET A 89 -2.38 1.16 -9.71
C MET A 89 -1.04 0.74 -10.34
N THR A 90 -0.11 1.68 -10.49
CA THR A 90 1.29 1.36 -10.84
C THR A 90 2.27 1.52 -9.68
N ILE A 91 2.02 2.46 -8.75
CA ILE A 91 2.97 2.80 -7.67
C ILE A 91 3.25 1.61 -6.73
N ASN A 92 2.22 1.01 -6.11
CA ASN A 92 2.42 -0.12 -5.19
C ASN A 92 3.09 -1.32 -5.88
N LYS A 93 2.70 -1.58 -7.14
CA LYS A 93 3.28 -2.65 -7.95
C LYS A 93 4.76 -2.37 -8.22
N LYS A 94 5.10 -1.16 -8.65
CA LYS A 94 6.49 -0.75 -8.92
C LYS A 94 7.34 -0.75 -7.66
N ILE A 95 6.83 -0.25 -6.54
CA ILE A 95 7.53 -0.33 -5.24
C ILE A 95 7.85 -1.79 -4.92
N LYS A 96 6.87 -2.69 -5.03
CA LYS A 96 7.07 -4.11 -4.77
C LYS A 96 8.10 -4.71 -5.73
N GLU A 97 7.98 -4.46 -7.03
CA GLU A 97 8.90 -4.95 -8.06
C GLU A 97 10.34 -4.46 -7.83
N THR A 98 10.53 -3.20 -7.47
CA THR A 98 11.83 -2.61 -7.17
C THR A 98 12.45 -3.21 -5.91
N LEU A 99 11.68 -3.30 -4.81
CA LEU A 99 12.19 -3.84 -3.54
C LEU A 99 12.43 -5.35 -3.60
N GLN A 100 11.66 -6.08 -4.41
CA GLN A 100 11.82 -7.53 -4.59
C GLN A 100 13.13 -7.92 -5.30
N GLN A 101 13.79 -6.99 -6.00
CA GLN A 101 15.11 -7.26 -6.59
C GLN A 101 16.24 -7.31 -5.54
N ARG A 102 15.96 -6.87 -4.31
CA ARG A 102 16.94 -6.85 -3.23
C ARG A 102 16.92 -8.19 -2.48
N GLN A 103 18.11 -8.70 -2.15
CA GLN A 103 18.25 -9.99 -1.43
C GLN A 103 18.03 -9.85 0.08
N ASP A 104 18.20 -8.64 0.62
CA ASP A 104 18.08 -8.28 2.02
C ASP A 104 16.67 -7.82 2.44
N VAL A 105 15.70 -7.85 1.50
CA VAL A 105 14.32 -7.46 1.77
C VAL A 105 13.39 -8.67 1.73
N LYS A 106 12.72 -8.96 2.84
CA LYS A 106 11.61 -9.92 2.92
C LYS A 106 10.28 -9.18 2.75
N ILE A 107 9.43 -9.67 1.84
CA ILE A 107 8.15 -9.04 1.51
C ILE A 107 7.00 -10.01 1.79
N TRP A 108 6.03 -9.59 2.59
CA TRP A 108 4.77 -10.31 2.77
C TRP A 108 3.57 -9.35 2.76
N SER A 109 2.66 -9.53 1.81
CA SER A 109 1.50 -8.65 1.62
C SER A 109 1.92 -7.17 1.51
N THR A 110 1.65 -6.35 2.53
CA THR A 110 1.99 -4.92 2.61
C THR A 110 3.23 -4.63 3.46
N HIS A 111 3.90 -5.65 3.96
CA HIS A 111 5.01 -5.55 4.90
C HIS A 111 6.35 -5.83 4.21
N TYR A 112 7.37 -5.10 4.64
CA TYR A 112 8.72 -5.17 4.13
C TYR A 112 9.67 -5.17 5.32
N ARG A 113 10.48 -6.23 5.46
CA ARG A 113 11.48 -6.37 6.53
C ARG A 113 12.88 -6.41 5.94
N PHE A 114 13.79 -5.66 6.55
CA PHE A 114 15.16 -5.46 6.09
C PHE A 114 16.01 -4.92 7.26
N PRO A 115 17.35 -4.87 7.12
CA PRO A 115 18.23 -4.31 8.15
C PRO A 115 17.92 -2.84 8.47
N GLU A 116 17.85 -2.47 9.75
CA GLU A 116 17.42 -1.15 10.22
C GLU A 116 18.29 0.00 9.65
N ASP A 117 19.59 -0.24 9.49
CA ASP A 117 20.55 0.72 8.91
C ASP A 117 20.23 1.10 7.46
N GLN A 118 19.39 0.34 6.77
CA GLN A 118 18.95 0.62 5.41
C GLN A 118 17.66 1.43 5.31
N LEU A 119 17.05 1.82 6.45
CA LEU A 119 15.75 2.48 6.46
C LEU A 119 15.68 3.69 5.53
N ASP A 120 16.58 4.65 5.69
CA ASP A 120 16.60 5.87 4.87
C ASP A 120 16.75 5.55 3.38
N PHE A 121 17.62 4.58 3.05
CA PHE A 121 17.85 4.15 1.67
C PHE A 121 16.60 3.50 1.06
N ILE A 122 15.86 2.69 1.82
CA ILE A 122 14.60 2.09 1.37
C ILE A 122 13.52 3.17 1.19
N ILE A 123 13.43 4.15 2.09
CA ILE A 123 12.51 5.29 1.95
C ILE A 123 12.83 6.10 0.69
N ASP A 124 14.11 6.34 0.39
CA ASP A 124 14.54 7.03 -0.83
C ASP A 124 14.14 6.27 -2.10
N ILE A 125 14.29 4.94 -2.13
CA ILE A 125 13.82 4.10 -3.25
C ILE A 125 12.32 4.27 -3.45
N ILE A 126 11.53 4.16 -2.37
CA ILE A 126 10.08 4.29 -2.45
C ILE A 126 9.70 5.67 -2.97
N GLN A 127 10.35 6.73 -2.46
CA GLN A 127 10.12 8.10 -2.88
C GLN A 127 10.48 8.33 -4.35
N ALA A 128 11.59 7.75 -4.83
CA ALA A 128 12.02 7.82 -6.22
C ALA A 128 10.98 7.18 -7.15
N VAL A 129 10.51 5.97 -6.83
CA VAL A 129 9.44 5.29 -7.59
C VAL A 129 8.19 6.17 -7.66
N ILE A 130 7.77 6.75 -6.54
CA ILE A 130 6.60 7.65 -6.49
C ILE A 130 6.81 8.87 -7.38
N ASN A 131 7.99 9.50 -7.32
CA ASN A 131 8.29 10.70 -8.10
C ASN A 131 8.30 10.41 -9.60
N THR A 132 8.86 9.28 -10.03
CA THR A 132 8.81 8.82 -11.42
C THR A 132 7.37 8.64 -11.88
N GLU A 133 6.52 7.97 -11.09
CA GLU A 133 5.11 7.78 -11.46
C GLU A 133 4.28 9.06 -11.46
N ARG A 134 4.68 10.07 -10.68
CA ARG A 134 4.02 11.38 -10.69
C ARG A 134 4.39 12.23 -11.91
N ALA A 135 5.55 11.99 -12.51
CA ALA A 135 6.02 12.69 -13.69
C ALA A 135 5.39 12.18 -15.00
N HIS A 136 4.66 11.06 -14.96
CA HIS A 136 3.95 10.43 -16.09
C HIS A 136 2.42 10.64 -16.05
#